data_AF-A0A0B6Y7Y5-F1
#
_entry.id   AF-A0A0B6Y7Y5-F1
#
_cell.length_a   1.000
_cell.length_b   1.000
_cell.length_c   1.000
_cell.angle_alpha   90.00
_cell.angle_beta   90.00
_cell.angle_gamma   90.00
#
_symmetry.space_group_name_H-M   'P 1'
#
loop_
_entity.id
_entity.type
_entity.pdbx_description
1 polymer ?
#
loop_
_entity_poly.entity_id
_entity_poly.type
_entity_poly.pdbx_seq_one_letter_code
_entity_poly.pdbx_strand_id
1 'polypeptide(L)'
;MASSQIIYGLPEDTDYPEGTIKLLRIKVIEGVNLAKKDIFGASDPYVKISLLQNNVLMDTKQTTVVKKSLNPKWSEEFTFRVNPVDCVIHLEVFDSNRVT
;
A
#
# COMPACT_ATOMS: atom_id res chain seq x y z
N MET A 1 15.31 11.50 20.59
CA MET A 1 15.56 10.21 19.91
C MET A 1 14.93 10.32 18.54
N ALA A 2 15.68 10.18 17.45
CA ALA A 2 15.08 10.18 16.11
C ALA A 2 14.26 8.88 15.98
N SER A 3 12.97 8.99 15.64
CA SER A 3 12.18 7.82 15.25
C SER A 3 12.84 7.26 14.00
N SER A 4 13.30 6.01 14.03
CA SER A 4 13.69 5.33 12.81
C SER A 4 12.46 5.21 11.92
N GLN A 5 12.59 5.69 10.68
CA GLN A 5 11.55 5.50 9.68
C GLN A 5 11.55 4.03 9.28
N ILE A 6 10.39 3.38 9.31
CA ILE A 6 10.26 2.00 8.85
C ILE A 6 10.34 1.98 7.32
N ILE A 7 11.23 1.15 6.78
CA ILE A 7 11.44 0.95 5.35
C ILE A 7 11.03 -0.48 4.99
N TYR A 8 10.12 -0.61 4.02
CA TYR A 8 9.54 -1.84 3.54
C TYR A 8 10.14 -2.27 2.19
N GLY A 9 9.70 -3.41 1.65
CA GLY A 9 10.07 -3.84 0.30
C GLY A 9 11.34 -4.68 0.24
N LEU A 10 12.22 -4.38 -0.72
CA LEU A 10 13.46 -5.15 -0.91
C LEU A 10 14.35 -5.10 0.35
N PRO A 11 15.10 -6.19 0.64
CA PRO A 11 16.05 -6.20 1.75
C PRO A 11 17.17 -5.17 1.56
N GLU A 12 17.92 -4.87 2.61
CA GLU A 12 19.04 -3.93 2.51
C GLU A 12 20.24 -4.54 1.78
N ASP A 13 20.53 -5.81 2.06
CA ASP A 13 21.65 -6.57 1.51
C ASP A 13 21.26 -7.27 0.19
N THR A 14 20.88 -6.51 -0.83
CA THR A 14 20.56 -7.06 -2.16
C THR A 14 21.77 -7.10 -3.08
N ASP A 15 21.81 -8.05 -4.01
CA ASP A 15 22.84 -8.16 -5.06
C ASP A 15 22.69 -7.13 -6.20
N TYR A 16 21.85 -6.11 -6.04
CA TYR A 16 21.70 -5.07 -7.05
C TYR A 16 22.96 -4.19 -7.14
N PRO A 17 23.33 -3.73 -8.36
CA PRO A 17 24.43 -2.78 -8.50
C PRO A 17 24.20 -1.53 -7.67
N GLU A 18 25.28 -0.96 -7.14
CA GLU A 18 25.23 0.23 -6.31
C GLU A 18 24.49 1.37 -7.02
N GLY A 19 23.64 2.09 -6.27
CA GLY A 19 22.89 3.23 -6.77
C GLY A 19 21.63 2.92 -7.59
N THR A 20 21.34 1.65 -7.88
CA THR A 20 20.12 1.24 -8.63
C THR A 20 18.86 1.21 -7.74
N ILE A 21 19.03 0.93 -6.45
CA ILE A 21 17.95 0.95 -5.46
C ILE A 21 17.57 2.38 -5.07
N LYS A 22 16.26 2.62 -4.94
CA LYS A 22 15.68 3.90 -4.50
C LYS A 22 14.69 3.69 -3.36
N LEU A 23 14.48 4.75 -2.58
CA LEU A 23 13.40 4.83 -1.61
C LEU A 23 12.18 5.51 -2.26
N LEU A 24 11.08 4.80 -2.35
CA LEU A 24 9.80 5.28 -2.83
C LEU A 24 8.87 5.55 -1.65
N ARG A 25 8.53 6.82 -1.45
CA ARG A 25 7.57 7.25 -0.44
C ARG A 25 6.17 7.35 -1.05
N ILE A 26 5.22 6.62 -0.48
CA ILE A 26 3.83 6.54 -0.92
C ILE A 26 2.96 7.10 0.20
N LYS A 27 2.21 8.16 -0.09
CA LYS A 27 1.20 8.70 0.82
C LYS A 27 -0.19 8.41 0.28
N VAL A 28 -0.94 7.56 0.98
CA VAL A 28 -2.33 7.23 0.66
C VAL A 28 -3.22 8.23 1.38
N ILE A 29 -3.78 9.18 0.63
CA ILE A 29 -4.51 10.33 1.19
C ILE A 29 -5.96 9.96 1.47
N GLU A 30 -6.74 9.73 0.41
CA GLU A 30 -8.18 9.49 0.50
C GLU A 30 -8.71 8.71 -0.72
N GLY A 31 -9.88 8.11 -0.56
CA GLY A 31 -10.71 7.57 -1.64
C GLY A 31 -11.94 8.46 -1.80
N VAL A 32 -12.46 8.56 -3.03
CA VAL A 32 -13.60 9.43 -3.35
C VAL A 32 -14.62 8.63 -4.13
N ASN A 33 -15.88 8.69 -3.69
CA ASN A 33 -17.03 8.04 -4.33
C ASN A 33 -16.79 6.54 -4.65
N LEU A 34 -16.25 5.79 -3.67
CA LEU A 34 -16.06 4.35 -3.82
C LEU A 34 -17.39 3.64 -4.08
N ALA A 35 -17.33 2.53 -4.83
CA ALA A 35 -18.50 1.72 -5.10
C ALA A 35 -19.10 1.15 -3.80
N LYS A 36 -20.43 1.12 -3.71
CA LYS A 36 -21.12 0.40 -2.64
C LYS A 36 -21.00 -1.09 -2.89
N LYS A 37 -20.37 -1.81 -1.96
CA LYS A 37 -20.34 -3.27 -2.00
C LYS A 37 -21.48 -3.91 -1.19
N ASP A 38 -21.98 -3.21 -0.18
CA ASP A 38 -23.03 -3.70 0.72
C ASP A 38 -24.43 -3.17 0.34
N ILE A 39 -25.43 -4.07 0.27
CA ILE A 39 -26.82 -3.76 -0.12
C ILE A 39 -27.50 -2.83 0.91
N PHE A 40 -27.09 -2.92 2.18
CA PHE A 40 -27.67 -2.18 3.30
C PHE A 40 -26.70 -1.18 3.96
N GLY A 41 -25.55 -0.87 3.33
CA GLY A 41 -24.51 -0.08 3.97
C GLY A 41 -23.51 0.60 3.02
N ALA A 42 -22.62 1.39 3.62
CA ALA A 42 -21.39 1.87 2.98
C ALA A 42 -20.25 0.87 3.28
N SER A 43 -19.26 0.80 2.40
CA SER A 43 -18.11 -0.10 2.54
C SER A 43 -17.20 0.26 3.72
N ASP A 44 -16.36 -0.69 4.13
CA ASP A 44 -15.29 -0.52 5.10
C ASP A 44 -13.92 -0.53 4.39
N PRO A 45 -13.56 0.53 3.64
CA PRO A 45 -12.42 0.49 2.72
C PRO A 45 -11.04 0.58 3.40
N TYR A 46 -10.07 -0.11 2.78
CA TYR A 46 -8.63 0.05 2.99
C TYR A 46 -7.88 -0.07 1.66
N VAL A 47 -6.66 0.47 1.60
CA VAL A 47 -5.77 0.30 0.45
C VAL A 47 -4.71 -0.73 0.76
N LYS A 48 -4.60 -1.77 -0.07
CA LYS A 48 -3.50 -2.72 -0.08
C LYS A 48 -2.41 -2.21 -1.01
N ILE A 49 -1.18 -2.24 -0.54
CA ILE A 49 0.03 -1.81 -1.25
C ILE A 49 0.93 -3.03 -1.39
N SER A 50 1.05 -3.55 -2.60
CA SER A 50 1.87 -4.72 -2.89
C SER A 50 3.08 -4.33 -3.75
N LEU A 51 4.28 -4.70 -3.29
CA LEU A 51 5.51 -4.62 -4.07
C LEU A 51 5.72 -5.95 -4.78
N LEU A 52 5.82 -5.90 -6.10
CA LEU A 52 6.18 -7.04 -6.94
C LEU A 52 7.55 -6.80 -7.57
N GLN A 53 8.39 -7.82 -7.65
CA GLN A 53 9.63 -7.82 -8.42
C GLN A 53 9.53 -8.92 -9.47
N ASN A 54 9.65 -8.59 -10.76
CA ASN A 54 9.48 -9.55 -11.86
C ASN A 54 8.17 -10.37 -11.73
N ASN A 55 7.07 -9.70 -11.37
CA ASN A 55 5.75 -10.30 -11.08
C ASN A 55 5.67 -11.23 -9.85
N VAL A 56 6.73 -11.34 -9.05
CA VAL A 56 6.71 -12.09 -7.79
C VAL A 56 6.46 -11.13 -6.63
N LEU A 57 5.52 -11.47 -5.74
CA LEU A 57 5.18 -10.65 -4.59
C LEU A 57 6.31 -10.64 -3.55
N MET A 58 6.87 -9.46 -3.27
CA MET A 58 7.96 -9.27 -2.32
C MET A 58 7.47 -8.82 -0.94
N ASP A 59 6.57 -7.84 -0.90
CA ASP A 59 6.02 -7.31 0.35
C ASP A 59 4.59 -6.82 0.14
N THR A 60 3.82 -6.76 1.23
CA THR A 60 2.48 -6.17 1.27
C THR A 60 2.29 -5.39 2.54
N LYS A 61 1.78 -4.17 2.40
CA LYS A 61 1.26 -3.34 3.49
C LYS A 61 -0.16 -2.94 3.18
N GLN A 62 -0.85 -2.44 4.18
CA GLN A 62 -2.18 -1.89 4.01
C GLN A 62 -2.35 -0.69 4.91
N THR A 63 -3.24 0.21 4.50
CA THR A 63 -3.75 1.25 5.39
C THR A 63 -4.61 0.66 6.49
N THR A 64 -4.93 1.47 7.48
CA THR A 64 -6.07 1.21 8.34
C THR A 64 -7.38 1.10 7.55
N VAL A 65 -8.34 0.39 8.14
CA VAL A 65 -9.70 0.27 7.62
C VAL A 65 -10.51 1.47 8.11
N VAL A 66 -11.13 2.21 7.20
CA VAL A 66 -12.11 3.25 7.55
C VAL A 66 -13.50 2.64 7.47
N LYS A 67 -14.27 2.70 8.55
CA LYS A 67 -15.60 2.07 8.59
C LYS A 67 -16.67 2.91 7.90
N LYS A 68 -17.59 2.25 7.20
CA LYS A 68 -18.84 2.75 6.62
C LYS A 68 -18.66 4.06 5.85
N SER A 69 -17.69 4.09 4.94
CA SER A 69 -17.38 5.28 4.15
C SER A 69 -17.13 4.94 2.69
N LEU A 70 -17.75 5.71 1.81
CA LEU A 70 -17.40 5.75 0.39
C LEU A 70 -16.39 6.86 0.07
N ASN A 71 -16.02 7.65 1.07
CA ASN A 71 -15.04 8.75 0.97
C ASN A 71 -14.02 8.64 2.13
N PRO A 72 -13.28 7.53 2.23
CA PRO A 72 -12.36 7.31 3.35
C PRO A 72 -11.17 8.27 3.28
N LYS A 73 -10.69 8.69 4.45
CA LYS A 73 -9.44 9.45 4.60
C LYS A 73 -8.47 8.62 5.41
N TRP A 74 -7.33 8.27 4.82
CA TRP A 74 -6.28 7.49 5.48
C TRP A 74 -5.14 8.41 5.93
N SER A 75 -4.63 9.25 5.02
CA SER A 75 -3.45 10.11 5.26
C SER A 75 -2.25 9.34 5.82
N GLU A 76 -2.08 8.09 5.39
CA GLU A 76 -1.02 7.18 5.84
C GLU A 76 0.14 7.18 4.85
N GLU A 77 1.37 7.04 5.37
CA GLU A 77 2.59 7.07 4.57
C GLU A 77 3.42 5.81 4.76
N PHE A 78 3.94 5.30 3.64
CA PHE A 78 4.76 4.10 3.57
C PHE A 78 6.01 4.41 2.76
N THR A 79 7.15 3.84 3.14
CA THR A 79 8.40 3.98 2.38
C THR A 79 8.91 2.61 1.99
N PHE A 80 9.07 2.38 0.69
CA PHE A 80 9.56 1.12 0.14
C PHE A 80 10.93 1.30 -0.47
N ARG A 81 11.82 0.33 -0.23
CA ARG A 81 13.02 0.11 -1.00
C ARG A 81 12.64 -0.64 -2.28
N VAL A 82 12.93 -0.05 -3.43
CA VAL A 82 12.54 -0.57 -4.75
C VAL A 82 13.70 -0.44 -5.74
N ASN A 83 13.74 -1.33 -6.72
CA ASN A 83 14.50 -1.10 -7.94
C ASN A 83 13.53 -0.59 -9.04
N PRO A 84 13.72 0.62 -9.59
CA PRO A 84 12.78 1.18 -10.58
C PRO A 84 12.63 0.39 -11.89
N VAL A 85 13.53 -0.56 -12.17
CA VAL A 85 13.56 -1.32 -13.44
C VAL A 85 12.66 -2.54 -13.38
N ASP A 86 12.68 -3.30 -12.29
CA ASP A 86 12.02 -4.61 -12.20
C ASP A 86 10.96 -4.69 -11.09
N CYS A 87 10.81 -3.62 -10.29
CA CYS A 87 9.78 -3.53 -9.27
C CYS A 87 8.54 -2.78 -9.77
N VAL A 88 7.37 -3.25 -9.35
CA VAL A 88 6.07 -2.64 -9.60
C VAL A 88 5.33 -2.51 -8.27
N ILE A 89 4.69 -1.36 -8.04
CA ILE A 89 3.77 -1.16 -6.91
C ILE A 89 2.34 -1.30 -7.41
N HIS A 90 1.58 -2.21 -6.81
CA HIS A 90 0.13 -2.30 -6.98
C HIS A 90 -0.57 -1.63 -5.80
N LEU A 91 -1.52 -0.75 -6.12
CA LEU A 91 -2.41 -0.10 -5.18
C LEU A 91 -3.84 -0.56 -5.49
N GLU A 92 -4.46 -1.23 -4.53
CA GLU A 92 -5.78 -1.82 -4.68
C GLU A 92 -6.66 -1.42 -3.50
N VAL A 93 -7.89 -0.98 -3.78
CA VAL A 93 -8.86 -0.64 -2.73
C VAL A 93 -9.73 -1.87 -2.45
N PHE A 94 -9.78 -2.28 -1.20
CA PHE A 94 -10.57 -3.41 -0.73
C PHE A 94 -11.60 -2.97 0.30
N ASP A 95 -12.68 -3.74 0.41
CA ASP A 95 -13.66 -3.64 1.49
C ASP A 95 -13.33 -4.72 2.53
N SER A 96 -13.20 -4.35 3.81
CA SER A 96 -12.81 -5.28 4.88
C SER A 96 -13.94 -6.23 5.31
N ASN A 97 -15.19 -5.93 4.93
CA ASN A 97 -16.32 -6.78 5.28
C ASN A 97 -16.27 -8.13 4.56
N ARG A 98 -16.42 -9.20 5.34
CA ARG A 98 -16.39 -10.61 4.90
C ARG A 98 -17.75 -11.20 4.56
N VAL A 99 -18.84 -10.44 4.74
CA VAL A 99 -20.20 -10.96 4.54
C VAL A 99 -20.72 -10.45 3.20
N THR A 100 -20.42 -11.20 2.13
CA THR A 100 -21.18 -11.15 0.88
C THR A 100 -22.51 -11.86 1.04
#